data_AF-A0A2H5V1P4-F1
#
_entry.id   AF-A0A2H5V1P4-F1
#
_cell.length_a   1.000
_cell.length_b   1.000
_cell.length_c   1.000
_cell.angle_alpha   90.00
_cell.angle_beta   90.00
_cell.angle_gamma   90.00
#
_symmetry.space_group_name_H-M   'P 1'
#
loop_
_entity.id
_entity.type
_entity.pdbx_description
1 polymer ?
#
loop_
_entity_poly.entity_id
_entity_poly.type
_entity_poly.pdbx_seq_one_letter_code
_entity_poly.pdbx_strand_id
1 'polypeptide(L)'
;MRRTSLILLITLLAVSVAALLLFYPLLVGGRGSGGRYFLVDVSGERFIIYVTDEETIRLAEDNLRGLNNLFPTGELERGDGGFNKPWSWHLRPDTVRMAEFSIELCDGLPSYVESELDYWIDTVGRYCPWSGRIIASADSPAELHAQSPNK
;
A
#
# COMPACT_ATOMS: atom_id res chain seq x y z
N MET A 1 -37.57 -4.75 48.32
CA MET A 1 -37.64 -4.41 46.87
C MET A 1 -36.41 -3.69 46.31
N ARG A 2 -35.65 -2.87 47.05
CA ARG A 2 -34.46 -2.16 46.51
C ARG A 2 -33.21 -3.02 46.24
N ARG A 3 -32.94 -4.03 47.08
CA ARG A 3 -31.70 -4.84 46.99
C ARG A 3 -31.70 -5.82 45.83
N THR A 4 -32.84 -6.45 45.54
CA THR A 4 -33.01 -7.34 44.39
C THR A 4 -32.91 -6.60 43.06
N SER A 5 -33.50 -5.40 42.96
CA SER A 5 -33.38 -4.55 41.78
C SER A 5 -31.95 -4.04 41.55
N LEU A 6 -31.20 -3.76 42.62
CA LEU A 6 -29.80 -3.33 42.52
C LEU A 6 -28.87 -4.48 42.07
N ILE A 7 -29.07 -5.69 42.61
CA ILE A 7 -28.31 -6.88 42.19
C ILE A 7 -28.60 -7.20 40.73
N LEU A 8 -29.87 -7.17 40.32
CA LEU A 8 -30.28 -7.41 38.93
C LEU A 8 -29.64 -6.39 37.97
N LEU A 9 -29.60 -5.12 38.35
CA LEU A 9 -28.98 -4.05 37.56
C LEU A 9 -27.47 -4.26 37.43
N ILE A 10 -26.77 -4.61 38.51
CA ILE A 10 -25.33 -4.89 38.50
C ILE A 10 -25.02 -6.11 37.62
N THR A 11 -25.82 -7.17 37.73
CA THR A 11 -25.64 -8.37 36.89
C THR A 11 -25.90 -8.08 35.42
N LEU A 12 -26.91 -7.27 35.09
CA LEU A 12 -27.18 -6.85 33.72
C LEU A 12 -26.04 -6.00 33.16
N LEU A 13 -25.50 -5.06 33.95
CA LEU A 13 -24.38 -4.22 33.53
C LEU A 13 -23.12 -5.06 33.27
N ALA A 14 -22.81 -6.00 34.16
CA ALA A 14 -21.65 -6.88 34.03
C ALA A 14 -21.76 -7.79 32.79
N VAL A 15 -22.95 -8.33 32.52
CA VAL A 15 -23.21 -9.13 31.30
C VAL A 15 -23.06 -8.28 30.04
N SER A 16 -23.59 -7.06 30.04
CA SER A 16 -23.46 -6.14 28.90
C SER A 16 -22.00 -5.75 28.62
N VAL A 17 -21.22 -5.44 29.67
CA VAL A 17 -19.79 -5.11 29.54
C VAL A 17 -18.99 -6.33 29.07
N ALA A 18 -19.26 -7.52 29.62
CA ALA A 18 -18.59 -8.75 29.19
C ALA A 18 -18.94 -9.11 27.73
N ALA A 19 -20.20 -8.96 27.32
CA ALA A 19 -20.62 -9.13 25.93
C ALA A 19 -19.94 -8.11 25.00
N LEU A 20 -19.85 -6.84 25.42
CA LEU A 20 -19.12 -5.81 24.69
C LEU A 20 -17.65 -6.16 24.54
N LEU A 21 -16.97 -6.62 25.60
CA LEU A 21 -15.56 -7.02 25.54
C LEU A 21 -15.32 -8.27 24.68
N LEU A 22 -16.25 -9.23 24.67
CA LEU A 22 -16.17 -10.45 23.86
C LEU A 22 -16.48 -10.19 22.38
N PHE A 23 -17.37 -9.24 22.07
CA PHE A 23 -17.71 -8.84 20.70
C PHE A 23 -16.86 -7.66 20.19
N TYR A 24 -16.10 -6.99 21.04
CA TYR A 24 -15.18 -5.92 20.65
C TYR A 24 -14.21 -6.33 19.54
N PRO A 25 -13.60 -7.53 19.52
CA PRO A 25 -12.72 -7.96 18.43
C PRO A 25 -13.47 -8.30 17.13
N LEU A 26 -14.80 -8.50 17.18
CA LEU A 26 -15.65 -8.71 16.00
C LEU A 26 -16.11 -7.36 15.42
N LEU A 27 -16.27 -6.34 16.27
CA LEU A 27 -16.65 -4.97 15.88
C LEU A 27 -15.44 -4.14 15.46
N VAL A 28 -14.31 -4.33 16.15
CA VAL A 28 -12.95 -3.85 15.83
C VAL A 28 -12.16 -4.98 15.17
N GLY A 29 -12.87 -5.93 14.57
CA GLY A 29 -12.33 -6.81 13.56
C GLY A 29 -12.20 -5.99 12.28
N GLY A 30 -11.26 -5.04 12.29
CA GLY A 30 -10.75 -4.48 11.06
C GLY A 30 -10.40 -5.69 10.22
N ARG A 31 -11.11 -5.89 9.11
CA ARG A 31 -10.46 -6.50 7.97
C ARG A 31 -9.23 -5.62 7.80
N GLY A 32 -8.08 -6.06 8.30
CA GLY A 32 -6.84 -5.72 7.64
C GLY A 32 -7.12 -6.17 6.22
N SER A 33 -7.55 -5.23 5.38
CA SER A 33 -7.54 -5.45 3.95
C SER A 33 -6.13 -5.96 3.72
N GLY A 34 -6.00 -7.09 3.02
CA GLY A 34 -4.69 -7.39 2.43
C GLY A 34 -4.18 -6.11 1.76
N GLY A 35 -2.87 -5.98 1.64
CA GLY A 35 -2.29 -4.83 0.95
C GLY A 35 -2.98 -4.55 -0.38
N ARG A 36 -2.84 -3.32 -0.88
CA ARG A 36 -3.47 -2.88 -2.12
C ARG A 36 -2.44 -2.81 -3.23
N TYR A 37 -2.85 -3.21 -4.43
CA TYR A 37 -2.03 -3.01 -5.62
C TYR A 37 -2.36 -1.67 -6.27
N PHE A 38 -1.32 -0.99 -6.75
CA PHE A 38 -1.47 0.25 -7.51
C PHE A 38 -0.65 0.18 -8.79
N LEU A 39 -1.22 0.73 -9.86
CA LEU A 39 -0.51 0.95 -11.11
C LEU A 39 0.06 2.37 -11.09
N VAL A 40 1.37 2.47 -11.29
CA VAL A 40 2.11 3.72 -11.32
C VAL A 40 2.53 4.02 -12.76
N ASP A 41 2.28 5.23 -13.22
CA ASP A 41 2.79 5.76 -14.50
C ASP A 41 3.94 6.72 -14.23
N VAL A 42 5.07 6.50 -14.90
CA VAL A 42 6.27 7.33 -14.88
C VAL A 42 6.56 7.71 -16.32
N SER A 43 6.06 8.88 -16.73
CA SER A 43 6.28 9.40 -18.09
C SER A 43 5.85 8.42 -19.20
N GLY A 44 4.78 7.66 -18.98
CA GLY A 44 4.24 6.66 -19.92
C GLY A 44 4.74 5.23 -19.71
N GLU A 45 5.78 5.02 -18.90
CA GLU A 45 6.22 3.70 -18.49
C GLU A 45 5.52 3.28 -17.20
N ARG A 46 5.07 2.03 -17.13
CA ARG A 46 4.15 1.60 -16.07
C ARG A 46 4.69 0.44 -15.27
N PHE A 47 4.52 0.50 -13.95
CA PHE A 47 4.90 -0.56 -13.02
C PHE A 47 3.86 -0.69 -11.90
N ILE A 48 3.77 -1.87 -11.29
CA ILE A 48 2.83 -2.18 -10.22
C ILE A 48 3.58 -2.20 -8.90
N ILE A 49 2.99 -1.57 -7.89
CA ILE A 49 3.43 -1.65 -6.49
C ILE A 49 2.39 -2.39 -5.66
N TYR A 50 2.86 -3.06 -4.61
CA TYR A 50 2.01 -3.62 -3.56
C TYR A 50 2.28 -2.86 -2.26
N VAL A 51 1.23 -2.35 -1.62
CA VAL A 51 1.32 -1.49 -0.45
C VAL A 51 0.56 -2.12 0.70
N THR A 52 1.22 -2.33 1.84
CA THR A 52 0.60 -2.95 3.03
C THR A 52 0.31 -1.96 4.14
N ASP A 53 0.90 -0.77 4.10
CA ASP A 53 0.71 0.28 5.11
C ASP A 53 -0.57 1.09 4.85
N GLU A 54 -1.44 1.20 5.86
CA GLU A 54 -2.77 1.82 5.72
C GLU A 54 -2.71 3.31 5.37
N GLU A 55 -1.75 4.04 5.95
CA GLU A 55 -1.56 5.47 5.63
C GLU A 55 -1.08 5.65 4.19
N THR A 56 -0.13 4.82 3.75
CA THR A 56 0.39 4.83 2.38
C THR A 56 -0.70 4.48 1.37
N ILE A 57 -1.55 3.49 1.66
CA ILE A 57 -2.72 3.15 0.84
C ILE A 57 -3.63 4.39 0.71
N ARG A 58 -3.95 5.06 1.83
CA ARG A 58 -4.78 6.27 1.81
C ARG A 58 -4.16 7.37 0.96
N LEU A 59 -2.85 7.63 1.09
CA LEU A 59 -2.15 8.64 0.32
C LEU A 59 -2.07 8.31 -1.17
N ALA A 60 -1.91 7.03 -1.53
CA ALA A 60 -1.94 6.57 -2.92
C ALA A 60 -3.33 6.72 -3.55
N GLU A 61 -4.40 6.42 -2.80
CA GLU A 61 -5.79 6.66 -3.23
C GLU A 61 -6.10 8.17 -3.35
N ASP A 62 -5.55 9.01 -2.48
CA ASP A 62 -5.62 10.47 -2.62
C ASP A 62 -4.89 10.96 -3.88
N ASN A 63 -3.74 10.36 -4.22
CA ASN A 63 -3.01 10.66 -5.44
C ASN A 63 -3.82 10.28 -6.70
N LEU A 64 -4.41 9.08 -6.70
CA LEU A 64 -5.30 8.60 -7.77
C LEU A 64 -6.48 9.55 -8.02
N ARG A 65 -7.02 10.14 -6.95
CA ARG A 65 -8.11 11.14 -7.01
C ARG A 65 -7.64 12.56 -7.33
N GLY A 66 -6.34 12.80 -7.49
CA GLY A 66 -5.76 14.11 -7.74
C GLY A 66 -5.79 15.05 -6.52
N LEU A 67 -5.89 14.51 -5.31
CA LEU A 67 -5.95 15.28 -4.06
C LEU A 67 -4.56 15.61 -3.49
N ASN A 68 -3.51 14.96 -3.99
CA ASN A 68 -2.12 15.27 -3.69
C ASN A 68 -1.23 15.02 -4.91
N ASN A 69 0.01 15.52 -4.86
CA ASN A 69 1.04 15.30 -5.88
C ASN A 69 2.20 14.44 -5.37
N LEU A 70 1.99 13.65 -4.32
CA LEU A 70 3.00 12.75 -3.80
C LEU A 70 3.33 11.67 -4.83
N PHE A 71 4.51 11.05 -4.73
CA PHE A 71 4.92 9.94 -5.59
C PHE A 71 5.33 8.73 -4.74
N PRO A 72 5.16 7.50 -5.26
CA PRO A 72 5.58 6.31 -4.53
C PRO A 72 7.11 6.20 -4.50
N THR A 73 7.67 5.77 -3.38
CA THR A 73 9.08 5.38 -3.24
C THR A 73 9.20 4.12 -2.40
N GLY A 74 10.23 3.31 -2.64
CA GLY A 74 10.53 2.11 -1.88
C GLY A 74 11.91 1.56 -2.18
N GLU A 75 12.37 0.64 -1.35
CA GLU A 75 13.60 -0.12 -1.62
C GLU A 75 13.38 -1.08 -2.78
N LEU A 76 14.41 -1.24 -3.62
CA LEU A 76 14.37 -2.14 -4.76
C LEU A 76 14.75 -3.56 -4.34
N GLU A 77 14.09 -4.55 -4.94
CA GLU A 77 14.42 -5.96 -4.78
C GLU A 77 14.39 -6.69 -6.14
N ARG A 78 15.25 -7.70 -6.30
CA ARG A 78 15.37 -8.50 -7.53
C ARG A 78 14.11 -9.35 -7.76
N GLY A 79 13.77 -9.55 -9.02
CA GLY A 79 12.58 -10.29 -9.45
C GLY A 79 11.32 -9.43 -9.46
N ASP A 80 10.28 -9.89 -10.14
CA ASP A 80 9.03 -9.15 -10.36
C ASP A 80 8.09 -9.12 -9.13
N GLY A 81 8.47 -9.77 -8.02
CA GLY A 81 7.64 -9.91 -6.81
C GLY A 81 6.34 -10.70 -7.03
N GLY A 82 6.14 -11.30 -8.20
CA GLY A 82 4.88 -11.92 -8.64
C GLY A 82 3.82 -10.94 -9.15
N PHE A 83 4.08 -9.63 -9.14
CA PHE A 83 3.10 -8.61 -9.52
C PHE A 83 3.61 -7.56 -10.51
N ASN A 84 4.92 -7.30 -10.57
CA ASN A 84 5.50 -6.19 -11.34
C ASN A 84 5.98 -6.56 -12.76
N LYS A 85 5.34 -7.55 -13.40
CA LYS A 85 5.66 -7.88 -14.80
C LYS A 85 5.39 -6.68 -15.72
N PRO A 86 6.23 -6.44 -16.74
CA PRO A 86 7.32 -7.30 -17.23
C PRO A 86 8.69 -7.05 -16.57
N TRP A 87 8.77 -6.19 -15.56
CA TRP A 87 10.03 -5.79 -14.94
C TRP A 87 10.66 -6.92 -14.13
N SER A 88 11.98 -6.99 -14.13
CA SER A 88 12.76 -7.97 -13.37
C SER A 88 13.10 -7.48 -11.96
N TRP A 89 12.33 -6.52 -11.45
CA TRP A 89 12.48 -5.88 -10.14
C TRP A 89 11.11 -5.49 -9.59
N HIS A 90 11.05 -5.21 -8.29
CA HIS A 90 9.89 -4.63 -7.64
C HIS A 90 10.30 -3.75 -6.46
N LEU A 91 9.37 -2.95 -5.94
CA LEU A 91 9.55 -2.28 -4.66
C LEU A 91 9.18 -3.23 -3.53
N ARG A 92 10.03 -3.33 -2.51
CA ARG A 92 9.76 -4.17 -1.35
C ARG A 92 8.54 -3.64 -0.60
N PRO A 93 7.44 -4.41 -0.48
CA PRO A 93 6.14 -3.87 -0.07
C PRO A 93 6.10 -3.14 1.29
N ASP A 94 6.88 -3.61 2.26
CA ASP A 94 6.96 -3.03 3.60
C ASP A 94 7.67 -1.65 3.63
N THR A 95 8.41 -1.33 2.57
CA THR A 95 9.15 -0.06 2.44
C THR A 95 8.44 1.00 1.61
N VAL A 96 7.35 0.63 0.91
CA VAL A 96 6.67 1.55 0.01
C VAL A 96 6.01 2.67 0.81
N ARG A 97 6.29 3.93 0.44
CA ARG A 97 5.70 5.15 1.02
C ARG A 97 5.35 6.14 -0.09
N MET A 98 4.45 7.07 0.20
CA MET A 98 4.20 8.24 -0.65
C MET A 98 5.04 9.41 -0.14
N ALA A 99 5.87 10.01 -1.00
CA ALA A 99 6.79 11.08 -0.65
C ALA A 99 6.47 12.38 -1.39
N GLU A 100 6.77 13.52 -0.76
CA GLU A 100 6.67 14.84 -1.39
C GLU A 100 7.98 15.23 -2.11
N PHE A 101 9.12 14.76 -1.60
CA PHE A 101 10.45 15.05 -2.11
C PHE A 101 11.40 13.89 -1.81
N SER A 102 12.43 13.71 -2.63
CA SER A 102 13.52 12.75 -2.43
C SER A 102 14.83 13.32 -2.98
N ILE A 103 15.95 12.61 -2.85
CA ILE A 103 17.18 12.98 -3.59
C ILE A 103 17.06 12.51 -5.04
N GLU A 104 17.67 13.25 -5.97
CA GLU A 104 17.65 12.96 -7.42
C GLU A 104 18.28 11.60 -7.79
N LEU A 105 19.13 11.05 -6.92
CA LEU A 105 19.89 9.82 -7.21
C LEU A 105 18.99 8.61 -7.53
N CYS A 106 17.78 8.56 -6.98
CA CYS A 106 16.83 7.46 -7.18
C CYS A 106 15.69 7.81 -8.17
N ASP A 107 15.75 8.97 -8.84
CA ASP A 107 14.78 9.37 -9.85
C ASP A 107 15.21 8.88 -11.24
N GLY A 108 14.31 8.21 -11.95
CA GLY A 108 14.61 7.55 -13.22
C GLY A 108 13.37 6.92 -13.85
N LEU A 109 13.52 6.45 -15.08
CA LEU A 109 12.46 5.69 -15.75
C LEU A 109 12.53 4.20 -15.35
N PRO A 110 11.38 3.50 -15.25
CA PRO A 110 11.34 2.05 -15.02
C PRO A 110 12.26 1.23 -15.94
N SER A 111 12.36 1.62 -17.22
CA SER A 111 13.20 1.01 -18.24
C SER A 111 14.69 1.20 -17.99
N TYR A 112 15.08 2.31 -17.35
CA TYR A 112 16.45 2.56 -16.95
C TYR A 112 16.84 1.75 -15.71
N VAL A 113 15.90 1.58 -14.76
CA VAL A 113 16.06 0.62 -13.65
C VAL A 113 16.28 -0.79 -14.21
N GLU A 114 15.49 -1.20 -15.20
CA GLU A 114 15.63 -2.51 -15.84
C GLU A 114 16.95 -2.68 -16.60
N SER A 115 17.39 -1.65 -17.35
CA SER A 115 18.62 -1.75 -18.15
C SER A 115 19.89 -1.78 -17.30
N GLU A 116 19.88 -1.14 -16.13
CA GLU A 116 21.02 -1.02 -15.23
C GLU A 116 20.73 -1.67 -13.87
N LEU A 117 20.05 -2.82 -13.89
CA LEU A 117 19.44 -3.45 -12.71
C LEU A 117 20.41 -3.68 -11.54
N ASP A 118 21.62 -4.18 -11.83
CA ASP A 118 22.64 -4.43 -10.80
C ASP A 118 23.07 -3.13 -10.12
N TYR A 119 23.29 -2.06 -10.89
CA TYR A 119 23.63 -0.76 -10.33
C TYR A 119 22.49 -0.19 -9.47
N TRP A 120 21.26 -0.25 -9.98
CA TRP A 120 20.10 0.26 -9.26
C TRP A 120 19.82 -0.49 -7.97
N ILE A 121 19.97 -1.81 -7.95
CA ILE A 121 19.74 -2.60 -6.75
C ILE A 121 20.93 -2.52 -5.78
N ASP A 122 22.15 -2.75 -6.27
CA ASP A 122 23.30 -2.96 -5.40
C ASP A 122 23.97 -1.63 -4.98
N THR A 123 23.75 -0.54 -5.74
CA THR A 123 24.33 0.79 -5.45
C THR A 123 23.27 1.82 -5.05
N VAL A 124 22.19 1.98 -5.82
CA VAL A 124 21.15 2.98 -5.49
C VAL A 124 20.23 2.48 -4.38
N GLY A 125 19.81 1.22 -4.43
CA GLY A 125 19.02 0.50 -3.41
C GLY A 125 17.57 0.95 -3.24
N ARG A 126 17.18 2.08 -3.83
CA ARG A 126 15.86 2.71 -3.70
C ARG A 126 15.43 3.31 -5.02
N TYR A 127 14.13 3.32 -5.25
CA TYR A 127 13.52 4.01 -6.39
C TYR A 127 12.57 5.10 -5.90
N CYS A 128 12.63 6.28 -6.52
CA CYS A 128 11.85 7.44 -6.15
C CYS A 128 11.45 8.26 -7.40
N PRO A 129 10.60 7.73 -8.30
CA PRO A 129 10.23 8.42 -9.53
C PRO A 129 9.40 9.67 -9.23
N TRP A 130 9.97 10.87 -9.33
CA TRP A 130 9.30 12.13 -8.95
C TRP A 130 8.07 12.41 -9.83
N SER A 131 8.15 12.01 -11.11
CA SER A 131 7.03 12.09 -12.05
C SER A 131 5.98 10.98 -11.86
N GLY A 132 6.21 10.03 -10.94
CA GLY A 132 5.35 8.88 -10.71
C GLY A 132 3.95 9.26 -10.23
N ARG A 133 2.91 8.77 -10.92
CA ARG A 133 1.51 9.00 -10.56
C ARG A 133 0.74 7.69 -10.45
N ILE A 134 -0.11 7.60 -9.44
CA ILE A 134 -1.04 6.48 -9.29
C ILE A 134 -2.17 6.65 -10.31
N ILE A 135 -2.37 5.67 -11.18
CA ILE A 135 -3.37 5.71 -12.25
C ILE A 135 -4.45 4.64 -12.15
N ALA A 136 -4.26 3.61 -11.30
CA ALA A 136 -5.28 2.63 -10.96
C ALA A 136 -4.98 1.95 -9.62
N SER A 137 -6.00 1.39 -8.97
CA SER A 137 -5.87 0.53 -7.80
C SER A 137 -6.72 -0.75 -7.94
N ALA A 138 -6.26 -1.85 -7.34
CA ALA A 138 -6.94 -3.14 -7.42
C ALA A 138 -6.64 -4.04 -6.21
N ASP A 139 -7.48 -5.05 -6.02
CA ASP A 139 -7.27 -6.10 -5.03
C ASP A 139 -6.33 -7.20 -5.54
N SER A 140 -6.17 -7.33 -6.87
CA SER A 140 -5.23 -8.26 -7.51
C SER A 140 -4.38 -7.59 -8.59
N PRO A 141 -3.13 -8.05 -8.83
CA PRO A 141 -2.28 -7.47 -9.86
C PRO A 141 -2.73 -7.84 -11.28
N ALA A 142 -3.48 -8.94 -11.44
CA ALA A 142 -4.01 -9.37 -12.74
C ALA A 142 -4.98 -8.34 -13.34
N GLU A 143 -5.74 -7.64 -12.51
CA GLU A 143 -6.63 -6.54 -12.94
C GLU A 143 -5.86 -5.34 -13.49
N LEU A 144 -4.62 -5.13 -13.02
CA LEU A 144 -3.76 -4.02 -13.43
C LEU A 144 -2.91 -4.35 -14.66
N HIS A 145 -2.51 -5.61 -14.86
CA HIS A 145 -1.73 -6.01 -16.04
C HIS A 145 -2.43 -5.69 -17.36
N ALA A 146 -3.75 -5.82 -17.43
CA ALA A 146 -4.52 -5.45 -18.62
C ALA A 146 -4.45 -3.94 -18.95
N GLN A 147 -4.11 -3.11 -17.96
CA GLN A 147 -4.04 -1.65 -18.03
C GLN A 147 -2.60 -1.13 -18.17
N SER A 148 -1.61 -2.03 -18.18
CA SER A 148 -0.19 -1.71 -18.31
C SER A 148 0.41 -2.20 -19.65
N PRO A 149 -0.11 -1.75 -20.82
CA PRO A 149 0.29 -2.32 -22.11
C PRO A 149 1.67 -1.85 -22.62
N ASN A 150 2.27 -0.82 -22.01
CA ASN A 150 3.50 -0.21 -22.52
C ASN A 150 4.68 -0.42 -21.54
N LYS A 151 5.74 -1.02 -22.06
CA LYS A 151 7.12 -0.82 -21.60
C LYS A 151 7.61 0.53 -22.09
#